data_AF-A0A7V6BZP2-F1
#
_entry.id   AF-A0A7V6BZP2-F1
#
_cell.length_a   1.000
_cell.length_b   1.000
_cell.length_c   1.000
_cell.angle_alpha   90.00
_cell.angle_beta   90.00
_cell.angle_gamma   90.00
#
_symmetry.space_group_name_H-M   'P 1'
#
loop_
_entity.id
_entity.type
_entity.pdbx_description
1 polymer ?
#
loop_
_entity_poly.entity_id
_entity_poly.type
_entity_poly.pdbx_seq_one_letter_code
_entity_poly.pdbx_strand_id
1 'polypeptide(L)'
;MNDLNLDISRDVLFGIAQLALDKVEGISPNTPPVRMGEILTGRRAKGISVEQEDGNVNISLTVRVQYGQVIPDLAKAAQKAIRESISSMTGLKVNTVDVTV
;
A
#
# COMPACT_ATOMS: atom_id res chain seq x y z
N MET A 1 -30.61 9.24 9.15
CA MET A 1 -29.48 10.19 9.24
C MET A 1 -28.32 9.49 8.57
N ASN A 2 -27.94 9.94 7.38
CA ASN A 2 -26.84 9.38 6.61
C ASN A 2 -25.54 9.90 7.24
N ASP A 3 -24.90 9.08 8.05
CA ASP A 3 -23.49 9.31 8.37
C ASP A 3 -22.72 9.24 7.06
N LEU A 4 -22.22 10.39 6.61
CA LEU A 4 -21.11 10.46 5.66
C LEU A 4 -19.89 9.83 6.36
N ASN A 5 -19.88 8.51 6.50
CA ASN A 5 -18.64 7.80 6.69
C ASN A 5 -17.85 8.05 5.40
N LEU A 6 -16.72 8.76 5.50
CA LEU A 6 -15.79 8.98 4.39
C LEU A 6 -15.24 7.61 3.96
N ASP A 7 -16.04 6.88 3.20
CA ASP A 7 -15.71 5.56 2.69
C ASP A 7 -14.88 5.76 1.42
N ILE A 8 -13.63 6.17 1.63
CA ILE A 8 -12.67 6.30 0.54
C ILE A 8 -12.43 4.91 0.01
N SER A 9 -12.75 4.71 -1.27
CA SER A 9 -12.60 3.42 -1.91
C SER A 9 -11.19 2.85 -1.69
N ARG A 10 -11.13 1.56 -1.36
CA ARG A 10 -9.86 0.83 -1.20
C ARG A 10 -8.97 0.96 -2.43
N ASP A 11 -9.56 1.12 -3.62
CA ASP A 11 -8.80 1.33 -4.86
C ASP A 11 -8.06 2.68 -4.87
N VAL A 12 -8.64 3.72 -4.26
CA VAL A 12 -8.00 5.04 -4.13
C VAL A 12 -6.85 4.95 -3.12
N LEU A 13 -7.08 4.33 -1.95
CA LEU A 13 -6.03 4.12 -0.96
C LEU A 13 -4.87 3.29 -1.51
N PHE A 14 -5.20 2.24 -2.27
CA PHE A 14 -4.22 1.44 -3.00
C PHE A 14 -3.40 2.31 -3.98
N GLY A 15 -4.06 3.16 -4.77
CA GLY A 15 -3.38 4.04 -5.73
C GLY A 15 -2.42 5.02 -5.04
N ILE A 16 -2.82 5.58 -3.89
CA ILE A 16 -1.98 6.47 -3.09
C ILE A 16 -0.77 5.72 -2.52
N ALA A 17 -0.99 4.52 -1.96
CA ALA A 17 0.08 3.69 -1.42
C ALA A 17 1.09 3.29 -2.50
N GLN A 18 0.60 2.91 -3.69
CA GLN A 18 1.44 2.58 -4.83
C GLN A 18 2.28 3.79 -5.27
N LEU A 19 1.65 4.95 -5.43
CA LEU A 19 2.35 6.18 -5.83
C LEU A 19 3.40 6.61 -4.77
N ALA A 20 3.12 6.39 -3.49
CA ALA A 20 4.05 6.68 -2.42
C ALA A 20 5.24 5.71 -2.42
N LEU A 21 5.00 4.43 -2.70
CA LEU A 21 6.05 3.41 -2.80
C LEU A 21 6.98 3.68 -3.99
N ASP A 22 6.43 4.10 -5.14
CA ASP A 22 7.20 4.41 -6.35
C ASP A 22 8.17 5.60 -6.17
N LYS A 23 7.98 6.43 -5.13
CA LYS A 23 8.89 7.53 -4.79
C LYS A 23 10.11 7.08 -3.97
N VAL A 24 10.09 5.87 -3.45
CA VAL A 24 11.21 5.32 -2.68
C VAL A 24 12.11 4.58 -3.67
N GLU A 25 13.32 5.07 -3.84
CA GLU A 25 14.27 4.42 -4.75
C GLU A 25 14.77 3.09 -4.17
N GLY A 26 14.98 2.09 -5.02
CA GLY A 26 15.53 0.80 -4.60
C GLY A 26 14.52 -0.20 -4.02
N ILE A 27 13.25 0.16 -3.91
CA ILE A 27 12.14 -0.73 -3.54
C ILE A 27 11.15 -0.84 -4.70
N SER A 28 10.56 -2.01 -4.91
CA SER A 28 9.53 -2.20 -5.94
C SER A 28 8.48 -3.20 -5.47
N PRO A 29 7.18 -2.99 -5.75
CA PRO A 29 6.15 -3.93 -5.35
C PRO A 29 6.37 -5.30 -6.00
N ASN A 30 6.28 -6.35 -5.19
CA ASN A 30 6.33 -7.72 -5.68
C ASN A 30 4.99 -8.07 -6.33
N THR A 31 4.90 -7.84 -7.64
CA THR A 31 3.73 -8.27 -8.41
C THR A 31 3.96 -9.71 -8.87
N PRO A 32 3.17 -10.70 -8.41
CA PRO A 32 3.22 -12.06 -8.94
C PRO A 32 2.91 -12.08 -10.45
N PRO A 33 3.46 -13.05 -11.20
CA PRO A 33 3.11 -13.22 -12.60
C PRO A 33 1.61 -13.48 -12.73
N VAL A 34 0.96 -12.79 -13.67
CA VAL A 34 -0.48 -12.83 -13.87
C VAL A 34 -0.94 -14.27 -14.06
N ARG A 35 -1.80 -14.75 -13.14
CA ARG A 35 -2.43 -16.06 -13.27
C ARG A 35 -3.67 -15.93 -14.16
N MET A 36 -3.93 -16.89 -15.05
CA MET A 36 -5.09 -16.84 -15.95
C MET A 36 -6.43 -16.62 -15.22
N GLY A 37 -6.58 -17.12 -14.00
CA GLY A 37 -7.77 -16.88 -13.15
C GLY A 37 -7.93 -15.45 -12.64
N GLU A 38 -6.86 -14.67 -12.50
CA GLU A 38 -6.91 -13.26 -12.10
C GLU A 38 -7.36 -12.36 -13.27
N ILE A 39 -7.10 -12.79 -14.51
CA ILE A 39 -7.61 -12.12 -15.71
C ILE A 39 -9.13 -12.24 -15.77
N LEU A 40 -9.67 -13.41 -15.41
CA LEU A 40 -11.10 -13.68 -15.42
C LEU A 40 -11.84 -12.98 -14.27
N THR A 41 -11.22 -12.88 -13.09
CA THR A 41 -11.83 -12.23 -11.92
C THR A 41 -11.57 -10.72 -11.88
N GLY A 42 -10.66 -10.20 -12.71
CA GLY A 42 -10.20 -8.81 -12.68
C GLY A 42 -9.43 -8.42 -11.42
N ARG A 43 -9.28 -9.32 -10.44
CA ARG A 43 -8.59 -9.10 -9.18
C ARG A 43 -7.14 -9.51 -9.32
N ARG A 44 -6.26 -8.53 -9.49
CA ARG A 44 -4.80 -8.74 -9.48
C ARG A 44 -4.28 -8.68 -8.05
N ALA A 45 -3.48 -9.65 -7.62
CA ALA A 45 -2.63 -9.49 -6.45
C ALA A 45 -1.53 -8.47 -6.77
N LYS A 46 -1.68 -7.22 -6.33
CA LYS A 46 -0.77 -6.11 -6.68
C LYS A 46 0.38 -5.91 -5.67
N GLY A 47 0.67 -6.90 -4.84
CA GLY A 47 1.71 -6.81 -3.80
C GLY A 47 1.41 -5.82 -2.66
N ILE A 48 0.31 -5.07 -2.74
CA ILE A 48 -0.17 -4.16 -1.68
C ILE A 48 -1.60 -4.57 -1.34
N SER A 49 -1.85 -4.83 -0.06
CA SER A 49 -3.17 -5.06 0.52
C SER A 49 -3.54 -3.88 1.41
N VAL A 50 -4.77 -3.41 1.29
CA VAL A 50 -5.30 -2.31 2.09
C VAL A 50 -6.57 -2.78 2.77
N GLU A 51 -6.56 -2.69 4.10
CA GLU A 51 -7.70 -3.00 4.96
C GLU A 51 -8.11 -1.74 5.70
N GLN A 52 -9.41 -1.52 5.81
CA GLN A 52 -9.97 -0.38 6.53
C GLN A 52 -10.98 -0.92 7.53
N GLU A 53 -10.80 -0.54 8.79
CA GLU A 53 -11.64 -0.97 9.91
C GLU A 53 -11.83 0.22 10.87
N ASP A 54 -13.08 0.59 11.15
CA ASP A 54 -13.46 1.66 12.08
C ASP A 54 -12.71 2.99 11.91
N GLY A 55 -12.50 3.40 10.64
CA GLY A 55 -11.79 4.64 10.31
C GLY A 55 -10.26 4.56 10.40
N ASN A 56 -9.70 3.40 10.72
CA ASN A 56 -8.27 3.12 10.66
C ASN A 56 -7.92 2.37 9.38
N VAL A 57 -6.73 2.64 8.84
CA VAL A 57 -6.20 1.98 7.66
C VAL A 57 -4.98 1.14 8.04
N ASN A 58 -5.03 -0.15 7.68
CA ASN A 58 -3.92 -1.09 7.80
C ASN A 58 -3.43 -1.46 6.40
N ILE A 59 -2.11 -1.47 6.21
CA ILE A 59 -1.50 -1.66 4.89
C ILE A 59 -0.45 -2.75 4.99
N SER A 60 -0.54 -3.74 4.13
CA SER A 60 0.44 -4.81 4.00
C SER A 60 1.09 -4.74 2.63
N LEU A 61 2.43 -4.73 2.61
CA LEU A 61 3.25 -4.53 1.43
C LEU A 61 4.18 -5.71 1.28
N THR A 62 4.22 -6.30 0.10
CA THR A 62 5.24 -7.26 -0.30
C THR A 62 6.07 -6.63 -1.40
N VAL A 63 7.36 -6.45 -1.15
CA VAL A 63 8.27 -5.70 -2.00
C VAL A 63 9.49 -6.53 -2.37
N ARG A 64 10.21 -6.11 -3.40
CA ARG A 64 11.56 -6.54 -3.72
C ARG A 64 12.49 -5.36 -3.55
N VAL A 65 13.66 -5.63 -2.99
CA VAL A 65 14.70 -4.62 -2.74
C VAL A 65 15.88 -4.87 -3.65
N GLN A 66 16.45 -3.80 -4.22
CA GLN A 66 17.65 -3.89 -5.04
C GLN A 66 18.86 -4.32 -4.21
N TYR A 67 19.75 -5.11 -4.82
CA TYR A 67 20.98 -5.56 -4.15
C TYR A 67 21.87 -4.38 -3.76
N GLY A 68 22.53 -4.49 -2.60
CA GLY A 68 23.40 -3.44 -2.06
C GLY A 68 22.68 -2.35 -1.26
N GLN A 69 21.37 -2.48 -1.05
CA GLN A 69 20.58 -1.56 -0.22
C GLN A 69 20.38 -2.08 1.20
N VAL A 70 20.23 -1.15 2.15
CA VAL A 70 19.94 -1.47 3.56
C VAL A 70 18.44 -1.67 3.75
N ILE A 71 18.01 -2.94 3.87
CA ILE A 71 16.58 -3.32 3.95
C ILE A 71 15.82 -2.54 5.05
N PRO A 72 16.30 -2.45 6.30
CA PRO A 72 15.59 -1.73 7.35
C PRO A 72 15.36 -0.24 7.03
N ASP A 73 16.30 0.40 6.34
CA ASP A 73 16.21 1.82 6.01
C ASP A 73 15.20 2.06 4.89
N LEU A 74 15.19 1.20 3.87
CA LEU A 74 14.18 1.22 2.81
C LEU A 74 12.79 0.90 3.34
N ALA A 75 12.65 -0.09 4.22
CA ALA A 75 11.37 -0.43 4.82
C ALA A 75 10.81 0.76 5.62
N LYS A 76 11.65 1.43 6.42
CA LYS A 76 11.26 2.67 7.14
C LYS A 76 10.89 3.80 6.19
N ALA A 77 11.64 3.99 5.10
CA ALA A 77 11.36 5.01 4.11
C ALA A 77 9.99 4.76 3.44
N ALA A 78 9.70 3.52 3.03
CA ALA A 78 8.41 3.13 2.46
C ALA A 78 7.26 3.29 3.45
N GLN A 79 7.45 2.83 4.67
CA GLN A 79 6.48 3.00 5.76
C GLN A 79 6.15 4.48 6.01
N LYS A 80 7.16 5.35 6.04
CA LYS A 80 6.98 6.78 6.24
C LYS A 80 6.25 7.42 5.06
N ALA A 81 6.71 7.16 3.83
CA ALA A 81 6.14 7.71 2.61
C ALA A 81 4.64 7.37 2.45
N ILE A 82 4.27 6.12 2.75
CA ILE A 82 2.88 5.66 2.64
C ILE A 82 2.00 6.28 3.73
N ARG A 83 2.47 6.31 4.99
CA ARG A 83 1.74 6.95 6.09
C ARG A 83 1.47 8.42 5.81
N GLU A 84 2.50 9.15 5.39
CA GLU A 84 2.39 10.57 5.08
C GLU A 84 1.46 10.82 3.90
N SER A 85 1.57 10.04 2.82
CA SER A 85 0.75 10.23 1.62
C SER A 85 -0.73 9.96 1.89
N ILE A 86 -1.06 8.88 2.59
CA ILE A 86 -2.46 8.56 2.91
C ILE A 86 -3.01 9.60 3.88
N SER A 87 -2.33 9.85 5.00
CA SER A 87 -2.80 10.84 5.98
C SER A 87 -2.98 12.24 5.36
N SER A 88 -2.08 12.65 4.46
CA SER A 88 -2.15 13.98 3.84
C SER A 88 -3.24 14.08 2.77
N MET A 89 -3.49 13.02 2.00
CA MET A 89 -4.47 13.05 0.91
C MET A 89 -5.90 12.75 1.38
N THR A 90 -6.05 11.93 2.42
CA THR A 90 -7.37 11.43 2.84
C THR A 90 -7.80 11.91 4.22
N GLY A 91 -6.86 12.37 5.05
CA GLY A 91 -7.13 12.67 6.46
C GLY A 91 -7.35 11.42 7.33
N LEU A 92 -7.21 10.22 6.78
CA LEU A 92 -7.38 8.97 7.53
C LEU A 92 -6.13 8.65 8.35
N LYS A 93 -6.34 8.00 9.50
CA LYS A 93 -5.26 7.52 10.36
C LYS A 93 -4.77 6.15 9.88
N VAL A 94 -3.47 6.07 9.59
CA VAL A 94 -2.81 4.79 9.26
C VAL A 94 -2.30 4.15 10.55
N ASN A 95 -2.83 2.98 10.90
CA ASN A 95 -2.48 2.29 12.14
C ASN A 95 -1.21 1.44 11.96
N THR A 96 -1.21 0.54 10.99
CA THR A 96 -0.03 -0.28 10.66
C THR A 96 0.35 -0.20 9.18
N VAL A 97 1.66 -0.32 8.94
CA VAL A 97 2.23 -0.49 7.59
C VAL A 97 3.26 -1.60 7.68
N ASP A 98 2.85 -2.79 7.27
CA ASP A 98 3.64 -4.01 7.36
C ASP A 98 4.39 -4.22 6.04
N VAL A 99 5.72 -4.29 6.10
CA VAL A 99 6.59 -4.45 4.92
C VAL A 99 7.26 -5.81 4.97
N THR A 100 6.98 -6.63 3.95
CA THR A 100 7.58 -7.94 3.71
C THR A 100 8.52 -7.82 2.50
N VAL A 101 9.78 -8.22 2.67
CA VAL A 101 10.85 -8.14 1.65
C VAL A 101 11.26 -9.54 1.21
#